data_AF-A0A4R5EI39-F1
#
_entry.id   AF-A0A4R5EI39-F1
#
_cell.length_a   1.000
_cell.length_b   1.000
_cell.length_c   1.000
_cell.angle_alpha   90.00
_cell.angle_beta   90.00
_cell.angle_gamma   90.00
#
_symmetry.space_group_name_H-M   'P 1'
#
loop_
_entity.id
_entity.type
_entity.pdbx_description
1 polymer ?
#
loop_
_entity_poly.entity_id
_entity_poly.type
_entity_poly.pdbx_seq_one_letter_code
_entity_poly.pdbx_strand_id
1 'polypeptide(L)'
;MYKRQATPTSSPTAGTKGLLSPLKYKLSLTGQRQQNGHYCVPASSSMSLSTFGVKVSQATLAKKMKTAAPGGTKGNAVAPVLNAYVKSKGFRFTVPKSGDGNALVLMDRISTNVGDYHKAPLLGVWMEQLPWNKGKVDRTKVPHAIIAYGYDKLAGTITVYDPGRSTGGSHTVKASTLAKALQPGWNMYFIEKL
;
A
#
# COMPACT_ATOMS: atom_id res chain seq x y z
N MET A 1 -12.50 0.51 47.29
CA MET A 1 -11.63 0.06 46.18
C MET A 1 -12.51 -0.23 44.96
N TYR A 2 -12.54 0.65 43.96
CA TYR A 2 -13.30 0.41 42.72
C TYR A 2 -12.38 -0.23 41.66
N LYS A 3 -12.67 -1.48 41.28
CA LYS A 3 -12.08 -2.13 40.11
C LYS A 3 -12.57 -1.40 38.86
N ARG A 4 -11.67 -0.75 38.12
CA ARG A 4 -11.97 -0.27 36.76
C ARG A 4 -12.14 -1.49 35.85
N GLN A 5 -13.33 -1.67 35.30
CA GLN A 5 -13.56 -2.58 34.18
C GLN A 5 -12.80 -2.04 32.96
N ALA A 6 -12.00 -2.90 32.34
CA ALA A 6 -11.39 -2.61 31.05
C ALA A 6 -12.48 -2.62 29.97
N THR A 7 -12.63 -1.50 29.27
CA THR A 7 -13.42 -1.41 28.03
C THR A 7 -12.85 -2.37 26.98
N PRO A 8 -13.67 -3.18 26.30
CA PRO A 8 -13.19 -4.07 25.24
C PRO A 8 -12.75 -3.23 24.05
N THR A 9 -11.45 -3.25 23.75
CA THR A 9 -10.90 -2.71 22.50
C THR A 9 -11.47 -3.54 21.36
N SER A 10 -12.33 -2.94 20.53
CA SER A 10 -12.88 -3.57 19.32
C SER A 10 -11.74 -4.03 18.42
N SER A 11 -11.59 -5.35 18.24
CA SER A 11 -10.71 -5.92 17.23
C SER A 11 -11.06 -5.32 15.86
N PRO A 12 -10.08 -4.93 15.03
CA PRO A 12 -10.35 -4.48 13.68
C PRO A 12 -10.93 -5.64 12.87
N THR A 13 -12.25 -5.65 12.69
CA THR A 13 -12.97 -6.66 11.90
C THR A 13 -12.75 -6.36 10.42
N ALA A 14 -12.43 -7.39 9.63
CA ALA A 14 -12.50 -7.31 8.17
C ALA A 14 -13.90 -6.83 7.75
N GLY A 15 -13.98 -5.92 6.80
CA GLY A 15 -15.26 -5.48 6.28
C GLY A 15 -15.98 -6.62 5.57
N THR A 16 -17.30 -6.53 5.43
CA THR A 16 -18.07 -7.48 4.62
C THR A 16 -17.86 -7.29 3.11
N LYS A 17 -17.27 -6.16 2.67
CA LYS A 17 -17.10 -5.84 1.26
C LYS A 17 -16.09 -6.72 0.54
N GLY A 18 -14.92 -7.00 1.15
CA GLY A 18 -13.95 -7.90 0.54
C GLY A 18 -14.41 -9.35 0.49
N LEU A 19 -15.51 -9.74 1.14
CA LEU A 19 -16.10 -11.07 0.92
C LEU A 19 -16.74 -11.21 -0.47
N LEU A 20 -17.24 -10.12 -1.07
CA LEU A 20 -17.92 -10.15 -2.36
C LEU A 20 -16.97 -10.11 -3.56
N SER A 21 -15.72 -9.69 -3.34
CA SER A 21 -14.72 -9.65 -4.41
C SER A 21 -14.35 -11.06 -4.88
N PRO A 22 -13.87 -11.24 -6.13
CA PRO A 22 -13.44 -12.53 -6.65
C PRO A 22 -12.46 -13.24 -5.72
N LEU A 23 -12.38 -14.59 -5.76
CA LEU A 23 -11.42 -15.34 -4.94
C LEU A 23 -9.96 -15.02 -5.30
N LYS A 24 -9.71 -14.66 -6.55
CA LYS A 24 -8.41 -14.28 -7.09
C LYS A 24 -8.60 -13.22 -8.15
N TYR A 25 -7.76 -12.20 -8.14
CA TYR A 25 -7.74 -11.19 -9.18
C TYR A 25 -6.35 -10.58 -9.31
N LYS A 26 -5.99 -10.14 -10.52
CA LYS A 26 -4.73 -9.44 -10.79
C LYS A 26 -4.95 -8.39 -11.88
N LEU A 27 -4.60 -7.14 -11.57
CA LEU A 27 -4.61 -6.04 -12.52
C LEU A 27 -3.49 -6.20 -13.55
N SER A 28 -3.75 -5.74 -14.77
CA SER A 28 -2.67 -5.41 -15.69
C SER A 28 -1.99 -4.12 -15.22
N LEU A 29 -0.78 -4.24 -14.68
CA LEU A 29 0.00 -3.13 -14.16
C LEU A 29 1.37 -3.09 -14.85
N THR A 30 1.67 -1.96 -15.50
CA THR A 30 3.02 -1.69 -15.99
C THR A 30 3.90 -1.22 -14.83
N GLY A 31 4.80 -2.11 -14.40
CA GLY A 31 5.75 -1.83 -13.32
C GLY A 31 6.74 -0.71 -13.68
N GLN A 32 7.07 0.13 -12.69
CA GLN A 32 8.02 1.23 -12.83
C GLN A 32 9.05 1.22 -11.69
N ARG A 33 10.33 1.25 -12.05
CA ARG A 33 11.43 1.46 -11.09
C ARG A 33 11.44 2.90 -10.59
N GLN A 34 11.82 3.12 -9.33
CA GLN A 34 12.06 4.46 -8.80
C GLN A 34 13.27 5.12 -9.50
N GLN A 35 13.13 6.38 -9.89
CA GLN A 35 14.19 7.11 -10.62
C GLN A 35 15.46 7.34 -9.78
N ASN A 36 15.33 7.46 -8.46
CA ASN A 36 16.44 7.63 -7.52
C ASN A 36 16.11 7.01 -6.16
N GLY A 37 17.04 7.07 -5.20
CA GLY A 37 16.92 6.44 -3.87
C GLY A 37 15.75 6.91 -2.98
N HIS A 38 15.05 7.99 -3.33
CA HIS A 38 13.99 8.60 -2.51
C HIS A 38 12.60 8.55 -3.16
N TYR A 39 12.49 7.98 -4.36
CA TYR A 39 11.29 8.07 -5.21
C TYR A 39 10.37 6.84 -5.12
N CYS A 40 10.52 5.97 -4.12
CA CYS A 40 9.63 4.82 -3.93
C CYS A 40 8.15 5.23 -3.85
N VAL A 41 7.83 6.33 -3.14
CA VAL A 41 6.46 6.85 -3.03
C VAL A 41 5.96 7.47 -4.34
N PRO A 42 6.67 8.38 -5.01
CA PRO A 42 6.30 8.85 -6.35
C PRO A 42 6.14 7.73 -7.40
N ALA A 43 7.00 6.72 -7.39
CA ALA A 43 6.92 5.58 -8.31
C ALA A 43 5.64 4.76 -8.07
N SER A 44 5.40 4.35 -6.82
CA SER A 44 4.19 3.61 -6.43
C SER A 44 2.92 4.44 -6.66
N SER A 45 2.99 5.75 -6.46
CA SER A 45 1.89 6.69 -6.73
C SER A 45 1.57 6.82 -8.22
N SER A 46 2.60 6.93 -9.07
CA SER A 46 2.47 6.95 -10.53
C SER A 46 1.79 5.66 -11.01
N MET A 47 2.25 4.50 -10.53
CA MET A 47 1.65 3.21 -10.86
C MET A 47 0.19 3.11 -10.40
N SER A 48 -0.12 3.55 -9.17
CA SER A 48 -1.51 3.57 -8.67
C SER A 48 -2.42 4.46 -9.50
N LEU A 49 -1.99 5.69 -9.80
CA LEU A 49 -2.74 6.65 -10.62
C LEU A 49 -2.99 6.13 -12.04
N SER A 50 -2.07 5.33 -12.59
CA SER A 50 -2.27 4.70 -13.90
C SER A 50 -3.52 3.80 -13.94
N THR A 51 -3.90 3.17 -12.82
CA THR A 51 -5.14 2.37 -12.71
C THR A 51 -6.43 3.22 -12.75
N PHE A 52 -6.30 4.53 -12.62
CA PHE A 52 -7.37 5.53 -12.82
C PHE A 52 -7.33 6.16 -14.22
N GLY A 53 -6.44 5.69 -15.10
CA GLY A 53 -6.15 6.30 -16.40
C GLY A 53 -5.37 7.61 -16.31
N VAL A 54 -4.73 7.91 -15.16
CA VAL A 54 -3.97 9.14 -14.96
C VAL A 54 -2.48 8.86 -15.21
N LYS A 55 -1.91 9.56 -16.19
CA LYS A 55 -0.47 9.53 -16.47
C LYS A 55 0.19 10.73 -15.81
N VAL A 56 1.10 10.49 -14.87
CA VAL A 56 1.88 11.54 -14.21
C VAL A 56 3.27 11.01 -13.89
N SER A 57 4.31 11.83 -14.09
CA SER A 57 5.68 11.40 -13.85
C SER A 57 6.04 11.36 -12.36
N GLN A 58 7.04 10.54 -12.01
CA GLN A 58 7.58 10.49 -10.66
C GLN A 58 8.13 11.86 -10.23
N ALA A 59 8.81 12.59 -11.11
CA ALA A 59 9.33 13.94 -10.81
C ALA A 59 8.21 14.94 -10.49
N THR A 60 7.10 14.92 -11.23
CA THR A 60 5.94 15.78 -10.95
C THR A 60 5.31 15.44 -9.60
N LEU A 61 5.12 14.15 -9.31
CA LEU A 61 4.61 13.70 -8.03
C LEU A 61 5.56 14.05 -6.89
N ALA A 62 6.86 13.86 -7.08
CA ALA A 62 7.89 14.20 -6.10
C ALA A 62 7.84 15.69 -5.74
N LYS A 63 7.72 16.58 -6.73
CA LYS A 63 7.55 18.02 -6.50
C LYS A 63 6.28 18.32 -5.69
N LYS A 64 5.14 17.72 -6.07
CA LYS A 64 3.85 17.94 -5.38
C LYS A 64 3.84 17.39 -3.95
N MET A 65 4.48 16.24 -3.73
CA MET A 65 4.58 15.57 -2.44
C MET A 65 5.75 16.09 -1.58
N LYS A 66 6.52 17.06 -2.10
CA LYS A 66 7.72 17.63 -1.45
C LYS A 66 8.74 16.55 -1.08
N THR A 67 8.92 15.57 -1.97
CA THR A 67 9.92 14.51 -1.82
C THR A 67 11.32 15.09 -1.91
N ALA A 68 12.13 14.92 -0.86
CA ALA A 68 13.48 15.45 -0.81
C ALA A 68 14.45 14.48 -0.13
N ALA A 69 15.72 14.52 -0.53
CA ALA A 69 16.77 13.80 0.19
C ALA A 69 17.08 14.48 1.54
N PRO A 70 17.52 13.72 2.57
CA PRO A 70 17.56 12.26 2.61
C PRO A 70 16.20 11.63 2.98
N GLY A 71 15.23 12.44 3.42
CA GLY A 71 14.02 11.97 4.11
C GLY A 71 12.91 11.35 3.24
N GLY A 72 13.00 11.43 1.91
CA GLY A 72 11.98 10.91 1.01
C GLY A 72 10.67 11.69 1.08
N THR A 73 9.54 10.99 1.02
CA THR A 73 8.20 11.59 1.04
C THR A 73 7.55 11.38 2.41
N LYS A 74 7.08 12.46 3.04
CA LYS A 74 6.32 12.35 4.30
C LYS A 74 4.92 11.78 4.02
N GLY A 75 4.45 10.86 4.86
CA GLY A 75 3.18 10.17 4.62
C GLY A 75 1.95 11.09 4.57
N ASN A 76 1.95 12.17 5.34
CA ASN A 76 0.86 13.15 5.30
C ASN A 76 0.78 13.95 3.98
N ALA A 77 1.83 13.95 3.15
CA ALA A 77 1.84 14.64 1.87
C ALA A 77 1.21 13.83 0.73
N VAL A 78 1.08 12.51 0.88
CA VAL A 78 0.70 11.62 -0.23
C VAL A 78 -0.80 11.70 -0.54
N ALA A 79 -1.66 11.46 0.46
CA ALA A 79 -3.10 11.38 0.25
C ALA A 79 -3.70 12.69 -0.32
N PRO A 80 -3.35 13.90 0.16
CA PRO A 80 -3.82 15.14 -0.46
C PRO A 80 -3.46 15.26 -1.95
N VAL A 81 -2.23 14.88 -2.32
CA VAL A 81 -1.77 14.92 -3.71
C VAL A 81 -2.51 13.90 -4.56
N LEU A 82 -2.64 12.65 -4.11
CA LEU A 82 -3.38 11.62 -4.85
C LEU A 82 -4.86 11.99 -5.02
N ASN A 83 -5.49 12.53 -3.98
CA ASN A 83 -6.90 12.92 -3.99
C ASN A 83 -7.20 14.03 -5.00
N ALA A 84 -6.26 14.93 -5.25
CA ALA A 84 -6.38 15.94 -6.30
C ALA A 84 -6.55 15.32 -7.71
N TYR A 85 -6.10 14.08 -7.92
CA TYR A 85 -6.24 13.37 -9.21
C TYR A 85 -7.48 12.48 -9.29
N VAL A 86 -7.94 11.91 -8.18
CA VAL A 86 -8.96 10.86 -8.19
C VAL A 86 -10.34 11.29 -7.71
N LYS A 87 -10.47 12.47 -7.09
CA LYS A 87 -11.76 12.97 -6.58
C LYS A 87 -12.81 13.08 -7.69
N SER A 88 -12.45 13.65 -8.85
CA SER A 88 -13.35 13.76 -10.02
C SER A 88 -13.72 12.41 -10.63
N LYS A 89 -13.03 11.33 -10.25
CA LYS A 89 -13.32 9.96 -10.66
C LYS A 89 -14.18 9.19 -9.65
N GLY A 90 -14.67 9.88 -8.60
CA GLY A 90 -15.50 9.28 -7.57
C GLY A 90 -14.72 8.45 -6.54
N PHE A 91 -13.44 8.77 -6.31
CA PHE A 91 -12.61 8.06 -5.34
C PHE A 91 -11.83 8.99 -4.42
N ARG A 92 -11.39 8.47 -3.29
CA ARG A 92 -10.38 9.08 -2.42
C ARG A 92 -9.45 8.02 -1.83
N PHE A 93 -8.23 8.43 -1.53
CA PHE A 93 -7.26 7.72 -0.71
C PHE A 93 -7.40 8.15 0.75
N THR A 94 -7.48 7.17 1.64
CA THR A 94 -7.45 7.32 3.09
C THR A 94 -6.32 6.49 3.68
N VAL A 95 -5.88 6.82 4.89
CA VAL A 95 -4.92 6.02 5.65
C VAL A 95 -5.67 5.41 6.83
N PRO A 96 -5.98 4.11 6.81
CA PRO A 96 -6.72 3.47 7.89
C PRO A 96 -5.90 3.53 9.18
N LYS A 97 -6.53 3.97 10.28
CA LYS A 97 -5.89 4.09 11.60
C LYS A 97 -5.86 2.77 12.40
N SER A 98 -6.41 1.69 11.85
CA SER A 98 -6.55 0.39 12.52
C SER A 98 -6.29 -0.78 11.57
N GLY A 99 -6.01 -1.97 12.14
CA GLY A 99 -5.83 -3.21 11.38
C GLY A 99 -4.40 -3.51 10.94
N ASP A 100 -3.41 -2.78 11.46
CA ASP A 100 -1.98 -3.05 11.22
C ASP A 100 -1.60 -4.45 11.70
N GLY A 101 -0.72 -5.12 10.95
CA GLY A 101 -0.29 -6.48 11.28
C GLY A 101 -1.33 -7.58 11.04
N ASN A 102 -2.58 -7.25 10.71
CA ASN A 102 -3.64 -8.23 10.52
C ASN A 102 -3.77 -8.64 9.04
N ALA A 103 -3.45 -9.91 8.77
CA ALA A 103 -3.47 -10.48 7.42
C ALA A 103 -4.88 -10.50 6.78
N LEU A 104 -5.92 -10.75 7.59
CA LEU A 104 -7.31 -10.81 7.09
C LEU A 104 -7.80 -9.42 6.71
N VAL A 105 -7.53 -8.41 7.54
CA VAL A 105 -7.86 -7.01 7.24
C VAL A 105 -7.10 -6.52 6.00
N LEU A 106 -5.82 -6.88 5.87
CA LEU A 106 -5.05 -6.54 4.68
C LEU A 106 -5.63 -7.19 3.42
N MET A 107 -5.97 -8.48 3.47
CA MET A 107 -6.58 -9.20 2.35
C MET A 107 -7.94 -8.60 1.97
N ASP A 108 -8.79 -8.29 2.95
CA ASP A 108 -10.08 -7.63 2.74
C ASP A 108 -9.91 -6.29 1.99
N ARG A 109 -9.02 -5.43 2.47
CA ARG A 109 -8.75 -4.13 1.86
C ARG A 109 -8.17 -4.23 0.45
N ILE A 110 -7.18 -5.11 0.26
CA ILE A 110 -6.57 -5.30 -1.06
C ILE A 110 -7.57 -5.91 -2.02
N SER A 111 -8.32 -6.92 -1.61
CA SER A 111 -9.33 -7.55 -2.47
C SER A 111 -10.46 -6.59 -2.83
N THR A 112 -10.86 -5.69 -1.92
CA THR A 112 -11.80 -4.60 -2.24
C THR A 112 -11.21 -3.64 -3.29
N ASN A 113 -9.99 -3.14 -3.08
CA ASN A 113 -9.40 -2.16 -4.00
C ASN A 113 -9.05 -2.76 -5.36
N VAL A 114 -8.41 -3.93 -5.36
CA VAL A 114 -7.90 -4.59 -6.57
C VAL A 114 -9.01 -5.35 -7.29
N GLY A 115 -9.85 -6.08 -6.56
CA GLY A 115 -10.90 -6.94 -7.11
C GLY A 115 -12.18 -6.18 -7.47
N ASP A 116 -12.68 -5.30 -6.60
CA ASP A 116 -13.95 -4.61 -6.85
C ASP A 116 -13.74 -3.27 -7.57
N TYR A 117 -12.79 -2.47 -7.10
CA TYR A 117 -12.56 -1.14 -7.69
C TYR A 117 -11.62 -1.18 -8.90
N HIS A 118 -10.92 -2.29 -9.12
CA HIS A 118 -9.88 -2.42 -10.13
C HIS A 118 -8.83 -1.30 -10.01
N LYS A 119 -8.41 -1.00 -8.78
CA LYS A 119 -7.39 0.02 -8.46
C LYS A 119 -6.31 -0.57 -7.57
N ALA A 120 -5.08 -0.15 -7.80
CA ALA A 120 -3.93 -0.68 -7.10
C ALA A 120 -3.53 0.26 -5.94
N PRO A 121 -3.75 -0.14 -4.67
CA PRO A 121 -3.40 0.69 -3.52
C PRO A 121 -1.90 0.65 -3.21
N LEU A 122 -1.39 1.73 -2.61
CA LEU A 122 -0.03 1.81 -2.13
C LEU A 122 0.07 1.21 -0.73
N LEU A 123 1.20 0.57 -0.43
CA LEU A 123 1.55 0.03 0.88
C LEU A 123 2.86 0.67 1.35
N GLY A 124 2.86 1.22 2.57
CA GLY A 124 4.09 1.62 3.25
C GLY A 124 4.60 0.45 4.08
N VAL A 125 5.83 0.04 3.81
CA VAL A 125 6.45 -1.17 4.37
C VAL A 125 7.84 -0.88 4.93
N TRP A 126 8.27 -1.68 5.89
CA TRP A 126 9.66 -1.79 6.29
C TRP A 126 10.41 -2.64 5.28
N MET A 127 11.31 -2.02 4.50
CA MET A 127 11.99 -2.65 3.36
C MET A 127 12.72 -3.92 3.77
N GLU A 128 13.35 -3.92 4.94
CA GLU A 128 14.14 -5.04 5.47
C GLU A 128 13.28 -6.25 5.86
N GLN A 129 11.97 -6.06 6.06
CA GLN A 129 11.04 -7.13 6.41
C GLN A 129 10.45 -7.84 5.18
N LEU A 130 10.72 -7.33 3.97
CA LEU A 130 10.27 -7.96 2.74
C LEU A 130 11.14 -9.17 2.40
N PRO A 131 10.57 -10.34 2.06
CA PRO A 131 11.34 -11.57 1.86
C PRO A 131 12.46 -11.46 0.82
N TRP A 132 12.23 -10.72 -0.27
CA TRP A 132 13.20 -10.55 -1.35
C TRP A 132 14.37 -9.61 -1.01
N ASN A 133 14.26 -8.90 0.12
CA ASN A 133 15.28 -7.99 0.65
C ASN A 133 16.12 -8.61 1.77
N LYS A 134 15.80 -9.84 2.20
CA LYS A 134 16.55 -10.54 3.25
C LYS A 134 18.04 -10.62 2.89
N GLY A 135 18.90 -10.12 3.79
CA GLY A 135 20.36 -10.10 3.60
C GLY A 135 20.87 -9.08 2.57
N LYS A 136 20.00 -8.22 2.02
CA LYS A 136 20.36 -7.19 1.01
C LYS A 136 20.17 -5.76 1.53
N VAL A 137 19.50 -5.60 2.66
CA VAL A 137 19.31 -4.33 3.35
C VAL A 137 19.98 -4.47 4.71
N ASP A 138 20.98 -3.63 4.94
CA ASP A 138 21.86 -3.61 6.12
C ASP A 138 21.30 -2.78 7.28
N ARG A 139 20.29 -1.96 7.00
CA ARG A 139 19.64 -1.06 7.97
C ARG A 139 18.31 -1.61 8.45
N THR A 140 17.98 -1.31 9.70
CA THR A 140 16.66 -1.58 10.28
C THR A 140 15.72 -0.39 10.09
N LYS A 141 14.42 -0.66 10.00
CA LYS A 141 13.37 0.35 9.82
C LYS A 141 13.60 1.24 8.60
N VAL A 142 13.89 0.64 7.44
CA VAL A 142 14.06 1.40 6.19
C VAL A 142 12.68 1.64 5.58
N PRO A 143 12.15 2.88 5.59
CA PRO A 143 10.81 3.12 5.08
C PRO A 143 10.78 2.99 3.56
N HIS A 144 9.79 2.27 3.06
CA HIS A 144 9.63 2.01 1.63
C HIS A 144 8.16 1.95 1.22
N ALA A 145 7.88 2.20 -0.05
CA ALA A 145 6.54 2.15 -0.60
C ALA A 145 6.48 1.21 -1.81
N ILE A 146 5.55 0.27 -1.76
CA ILE A 146 5.25 -0.68 -2.83
C ILE A 146 3.78 -0.56 -3.24
N ILE A 147 3.37 -1.27 -4.29
CA ILE A 147 1.98 -1.26 -4.76
C ILE A 147 1.41 -2.68 -4.80
N ALA A 148 0.21 -2.89 -4.26
CA ALA A 148 -0.51 -4.16 -4.40
C ALA A 148 -1.40 -4.12 -5.64
N TYR A 149 -1.35 -5.19 -6.45
CA TYR A 149 -2.08 -5.22 -7.72
C TYR A 149 -2.63 -6.62 -8.08
N GLY A 150 -2.49 -7.58 -7.19
CA GLY A 150 -3.17 -8.87 -7.29
C GLY A 150 -3.29 -9.54 -5.93
N TYR A 151 -4.16 -10.53 -5.86
CA TYR A 151 -4.34 -11.36 -4.66
C TYR A 151 -4.92 -12.73 -5.03
N ASP A 152 -4.74 -13.68 -4.11
CA ASP A 152 -5.32 -15.01 -4.15
C ASP A 152 -5.76 -15.36 -2.71
N LYS A 153 -7.07 -15.33 -2.45
CA LYS A 153 -7.65 -15.56 -1.11
C LYS A 153 -7.43 -16.99 -0.64
N LEU A 154 -7.50 -17.95 -1.55
CA LEU A 154 -7.31 -19.37 -1.25
C LEU A 154 -5.85 -19.66 -0.88
N ALA A 155 -4.91 -19.11 -1.64
CA ALA A 155 -3.49 -19.24 -1.33
C ALA A 155 -3.04 -18.32 -0.17
N GLY A 156 -3.88 -17.35 0.23
CA GLY A 156 -3.54 -16.32 1.21
C GLY A 156 -2.37 -15.44 0.75
N THR A 157 -2.26 -15.15 -0.55
CA THR A 157 -1.15 -14.38 -1.12
C THR A 157 -1.59 -13.08 -1.79
N ILE A 158 -0.68 -12.11 -1.81
CA ILE A 158 -0.83 -10.81 -2.45
C ILE A 158 0.31 -10.66 -3.46
N THR A 159 -0.02 -10.23 -4.67
CA THR A 159 0.96 -9.82 -5.67
C THR A 159 1.20 -8.32 -5.55
N VAL A 160 2.47 -7.95 -5.38
CA VAL A 160 2.93 -6.58 -5.23
C VAL A 160 4.00 -6.25 -6.27
N TYR A 161 4.13 -4.97 -6.61
CA TYR A 161 5.28 -4.47 -7.34
C TYR A 161 6.11 -3.55 -6.43
N ASP A 162 7.39 -3.88 -6.30
CA ASP A 162 8.37 -3.09 -5.56
C ASP A 162 9.16 -2.20 -6.54
N PRO A 163 9.12 -0.85 -6.42
CA PRO A 163 9.84 0.05 -7.32
C PRO A 163 11.35 0.14 -7.04
N GLY A 164 11.86 -0.50 -5.99
CA GLY A 164 13.27 -0.52 -5.60
C GLY A 164 14.20 -0.85 -6.77
N ARG A 165 15.34 -0.15 -6.86
CA ARG A 165 16.27 -0.28 -7.99
C ARG A 165 16.96 -1.64 -8.04
N SER A 166 17.45 -2.13 -6.90
CA SER A 166 18.28 -3.34 -6.81
C SER A 166 17.49 -4.62 -6.58
N THR A 167 16.39 -4.55 -5.82
CA THR A 167 15.64 -5.73 -5.35
C THR A 167 14.17 -5.72 -5.75
N GLY A 168 13.72 -4.67 -6.42
CA GLY A 168 12.31 -4.53 -6.70
C GLY A 168 11.82 -5.50 -7.79
N GLY A 169 10.55 -5.35 -8.17
CA GLY A 169 9.93 -6.09 -9.26
C GLY A 169 8.58 -6.63 -8.83
N SER A 170 8.00 -7.52 -9.64
CA SER A 170 6.80 -8.25 -9.26
C SER A 170 7.16 -9.35 -8.26
N HIS A 171 6.44 -9.38 -7.13
CA HIS A 171 6.58 -10.40 -6.09
C HIS A 171 5.21 -10.91 -5.65
N THR A 172 5.12 -12.19 -5.31
CA THR A 172 3.94 -12.78 -4.65
C THR A 172 4.35 -13.19 -3.24
N VAL A 173 3.63 -12.72 -2.24
CA VAL A 173 3.96 -12.89 -0.82
C VAL A 173 2.74 -13.27 -0.01
N LYS A 174 2.90 -14.04 1.06
CA LYS A 174 1.82 -14.35 1.99
C LYS A 174 1.30 -13.06 2.64
N ALA A 175 -0.02 -12.94 2.75
CA ALA A 175 -0.65 -11.76 3.36
C ALA A 175 -0.21 -11.56 4.81
N SER A 176 0.04 -12.65 5.55
CA SER A 176 0.58 -12.59 6.92
C SER A 176 2.00 -12.02 6.99
N THR A 177 2.86 -12.39 6.05
CA THR A 177 4.22 -11.82 5.96
C THR A 177 4.16 -10.34 5.58
N LEU A 178 3.34 -9.99 4.59
CA LEU A 178 3.21 -8.60 4.15
C LEU A 178 2.59 -7.71 5.23
N ALA A 179 1.57 -8.19 5.95
CA ALA A 179 0.93 -7.44 7.03
C ALA A 179 1.91 -7.09 8.16
N LYS A 180 2.84 -7.99 8.50
CA LYS A 180 3.91 -7.75 9.48
C LYS A 180 4.89 -6.67 9.01
N ALA A 181 5.14 -6.61 7.70
CA ALA A 181 6.03 -5.62 7.11
C ALA A 181 5.42 -4.22 7.01
N LEU A 182 4.11 -4.02 7.22
CA LEU A 182 3.47 -2.70 7.11
C LEU A 182 3.95 -1.75 8.20
N GLN A 183 4.10 -0.47 7.85
CA GLN A 183 4.47 0.57 8.80
C GLN A 183 3.26 1.05 9.60
N PRO A 184 3.33 1.11 10.95
CA PRO A 184 2.25 1.68 11.75
C PRO A 184 1.95 3.14 11.37
N GLY A 185 0.67 3.47 11.16
CA GLY A 185 0.24 4.83 10.78
C GLY A 185 0.62 5.30 9.37
N TRP A 186 1.33 4.47 8.60
CA TRP A 186 1.66 4.66 7.19
C TRP A 186 1.55 3.34 6.40
N ASN A 187 0.58 2.53 6.80
CA ASN A 187 0.39 1.13 6.41
C ASN A 187 -0.02 0.97 4.94
N MET A 188 -1.13 1.59 4.56
CA MET A 188 -1.80 1.40 3.30
C MET A 188 -2.57 2.68 2.98
N TYR A 189 -2.47 3.11 1.73
CA TYR A 189 -3.37 4.12 1.18
C TYR A 189 -4.59 3.40 0.61
N PHE A 190 -5.60 3.21 1.46
CA PHE A 190 -6.84 2.55 1.09
C PHE A 190 -7.65 3.44 0.15
N ILE A 191 -8.17 2.86 -0.92
CA ILE A 191 -8.99 3.55 -1.90
C ILE A 191 -10.46 3.35 -1.54
N GLU A 192 -11.18 4.44 -1.39
CA GLU A 192 -12.61 4.47 -1.09
C GLU A 192 -13.37 5.11 -2.25
N LYS A 193 -14.56 4.58 -2.55
CA LYS A 193 -15.50 5.23 -3.47
C LYS A 193 -16.23 6.36 -2.74
N LEU A 194 -16.39 7.50 -3.41
CA LEU A 194 -17.12 8.68 -2.94
C LEU A 194 -18.62 8.54 -3.23
#